data_AF-A0A525IJU5-F1
#
_entry.id   AF-A0A525IJU5-F1
#
_cell.length_a   1.000
_cell.length_b   1.000
_cell.length_c   1.000
_cell.angle_alpha   90.00
_cell.angle_beta   90.00
_cell.angle_gamma   90.00
#
_symmetry.space_group_name_H-M   'P 1'
#
loop_
_entity.id
_entity.type
_entity.pdbx_description
1 polymer ?
#
loop_
_entity_poly.entity_id
_entity_poly.type
_entity_poly.pdbx_seq_one_letter_code
_entity_poly.pdbx_strand_id
1 'polypeptide(L)' 'MTKLFLTVAAVALLSTMAISEASAGCYRLGVTGYHWYNFCAGPGFIYPHQRVCNHNGYCWYR' A
#
# COMPACT_ATOMS: atom_id res chain seq x y z
N MET A 1 20.93 13.41 34.21
CA MET A 1 19.70 12.64 33.89
C MET A 1 19.03 13.10 32.60
N THR A 2 19.00 14.41 32.29
CA THR A 2 18.42 15.00 31.07
C THR A 2 18.92 14.43 29.73
N LYS A 3 20.20 14.03 29.64
CA LYS A 3 20.77 13.46 28.40
C LYS A 3 20.15 12.11 28.02
N LEU A 4 19.79 11.28 29.01
CA LEU A 4 19.13 9.99 28.79
C LEU A 4 17.70 10.17 28.28
N PHE A 5 16.98 11.18 28.78
CA PHE A 5 15.63 11.48 28.31
C PHE A 5 15.62 11.96 26.85
N LEU A 6 16.59 12.79 26.47
CA LEU A 6 16.72 13.27 25.09
C LEU A 6 17.02 12.13 24.12
N THR A 7 17.87 11.17 24.50
CA THR A 7 18.18 10.02 23.63
C THR A 7 17.00 9.06 23.50
N VAL A 8 16.27 8.81 24.59
CA VAL A 8 15.07 7.95 24.55
C VAL A 8 13.96 8.59 23.72
N ALA A 9 13.76 9.90 23.84
CA ALA A 9 12.79 10.64 23.03
C ALA A 9 13.14 10.60 21.53
N ALA A 10 14.42 10.77 21.18
CA ALA A 10 14.88 10.70 19.78
C ALA A 10 14.67 9.31 19.16
N VAL A 11 14.99 8.25 19.91
CA VAL A 11 14.78 6.86 19.44
C VAL A 11 13.29 6.54 19.31
N ALA A 12 12.44 7.02 20.22
CA ALA A 12 10.99 6.85 20.14
C ALA A 12 10.35 7.61 18.96
N LEU A 13 10.89 8.77 18.57
CA LEU A 13 10.44 9.52 17.40
C LEU A 13 10.88 8.87 16.08
N LEU A 14 12.02 8.19 16.07
CA LEU A 14 12.50 7.45 14.90
C LEU A 14 11.70 6.17 14.65
N SER A 15 11.18 5.52 15.70
CA SER A 15 10.42 4.27 15.57
C SER A 15 8.96 4.44 15.17
N THR A 16 8.41 5.66 15.23
CA THR A 16 7.06 5.95 14.68
C THR A 16 7.08 6.17 13.17
N MET A 17 8.25 6.28 12.55
CA MET A 17 8.41 6.20 11.10
C MET A 17 8.37 4.72 10.65
N ALA A 18 7.36 3.99 11.11
CA ALA A 18 6.95 2.77 10.44
C ALA A 18 6.56 3.20 9.02
N ILE A 19 7.47 2.93 8.09
CA ILE A 19 7.27 3.07 6.66
C ILE A 19 5.93 2.39 6.39
N SER A 20 4.90 3.20 6.15
CA SER A 20 3.68 2.68 5.57
C SER A 20 4.11 2.27 4.18
N GLU A 21 4.54 1.02 4.04
CA GLU A 21 4.70 0.39 2.75
C GLU A 21 3.35 0.60 2.10
N ALA A 22 3.27 1.59 1.21
CA ALA A 22 2.11 1.79 0.36
C ALA A 22 2.08 0.54 -0.50
N SER A 23 1.41 -0.49 0.01
CA SER A 23 1.32 -1.78 -0.63
C SER A 23 0.78 -1.53 -2.02
N ALA A 24 1.57 -1.85 -3.04
CA ALA A 24 1.19 -1.59 -4.42
C ALA A 24 0.04 -2.54 -4.78
N GLY A 25 -1.18 -2.10 -4.50
CA GLY A 25 -2.40 -2.86 -4.71
C GLY A 25 -3.34 -2.22 -5.72
N CYS A 26 -4.47 -2.87 -5.90
CA CYS A 26 -5.46 -2.52 -6.90
C CYS A 26 -6.86 -2.68 -6.35
N TYR A 27 -7.72 -1.71 -6.63
CA TYR A 27 -9.15 -1.93 -6.50
C TYR A 27 -9.63 -2.83 -7.63
N ARG A 28 -10.42 -3.85 -7.31
CA ARG A 28 -11.05 -4.77 -8.27
C ARG A 28 -12.49 -5.05 -7.87
N LEU A 29 -13.36 -5.17 -8.86
CA LEU A 29 -14.75 -5.59 -8.69
C LEU A 29 -14.81 -7.06 -8.25
N GLY A 30 -15.25 -7.28 -7.01
CA GLY A 30 -15.65 -8.57 -6.46
C GLY A 30 -17.17 -8.69 -6.35
N VAL A 31 -17.63 -9.75 -5.69
CA VAL A 31 -19.07 -10.10 -5.57
C VAL A 31 -19.91 -8.96 -4.93
N THR A 32 -19.31 -8.20 -4.02
CA THR A 32 -19.99 -7.14 -3.25
C THR A 32 -19.58 -5.72 -3.64
N GLY A 33 -18.80 -5.55 -4.72
CA GLY A 33 -18.30 -4.24 -5.16
C GLY A 33 -16.79 -4.17 -5.29
N TYR A 34 -16.21 -2.97 -5.31
CA TYR A 34 -14.77 -2.78 -5.47
C TYR A 34 -14.02 -2.95 -4.14
N HIS A 35 -13.01 -3.82 -4.14
CA HIS A 35 -12.16 -4.10 -2.98
C HIS A 35 -10.69 -3.92 -3.33
N TRP A 36 -9.88 -3.50 -2.34
CA TRP A 36 -8.44 -3.41 -2.50
C TRP A 36 -7.78 -4.79 -2.35
N TYR A 37 -6.89 -5.12 -3.29
CA TYR A 37 -6.08 -6.32 -3.27
C TYR A 37 -4.61 -5.96 -3.44
N ASN A 38 -3.72 -6.64 -2.73
CA ASN A 38 -2.26 -6.45 -2.87
C ASN A 38 -1.69 -7.04 -4.16
N PHE A 39 -2.52 -7.67 -4.98
CA PHE A 39 -2.14 -8.32 -6.23
C PHE A 39 -3.30 -8.21 -7.22
N CYS A 40 -2.98 -8.00 -8.49
CA CYS A 40 -3.97 -8.03 -9.56
C CYS A 40 -3.95 -9.36 -10.31
N ALA A 41 -5.15 -9.87 -10.56
CA ALA A 41 -5.40 -11.03 -11.40
C ALA A 41 -6.76 -10.91 -12.10
N GLY A 42 -6.83 -11.37 -13.34
CA GLY A 42 -8.06 -11.40 -14.14
C GLY A 42 -8.16 -10.31 -15.20
N PRO A 43 -9.29 -10.26 -15.93
CA PRO A 43 -9.47 -9.40 -17.10
C PRO A 43 -9.57 -7.92 -16.76
N GLY A 44 -9.13 -7.02 -17.66
CA GLY A 44 -9.01 -5.58 -17.38
C GLY A 44 -10.31 -4.86 -16.98
N PHE A 45 -11.48 -5.33 -17.40
CA PHE A 45 -12.77 -4.67 -17.13
C PHE A 45 -13.21 -4.72 -15.66
N ILE A 46 -12.60 -5.57 -14.83
CA ILE A 46 -12.90 -5.63 -13.40
C ILE A 46 -12.17 -4.57 -12.59
N TYR A 47 -11.23 -3.83 -13.21
CA TYR A 47 -10.48 -2.77 -12.56
C TYR A 47 -11.12 -1.41 -12.85
N PRO A 48 -11.09 -0.46 -11.89
CA PRO A 48 -11.59 0.89 -12.11
C PRO A 48 -10.70 1.64 -13.12
N HIS A 49 -11.32 2.61 -13.80
CA HIS A 49 -10.80 3.33 -14.98
C HIS A 49 -9.28 3.57 -14.97
N GLN A 50 -8.64 3.24 -16.10
CA GLN A 50 -7.22 3.41 -16.39
C GLN A 50 -6.25 2.51 -15.58
N ARG A 51 -6.72 1.64 -14.69
CA ARG A 51 -5.85 0.65 -14.06
C ARG A 51 -5.61 -0.53 -14.98
N VAL A 52 -4.34 -0.86 -15.22
CA VAL A 52 -3.92 -2.05 -15.96
C VAL A 52 -3.18 -2.98 -15.02
N CYS A 53 -3.36 -4.29 -15.19
CA CYS A 53 -2.57 -5.29 -14.48
C CYS A 53 -1.37 -5.69 -15.34
N ASN A 54 -0.15 -5.53 -14.81
CA ASN A 54 1.06 -6.05 -15.45
C ASN A 54 1.13 -7.58 -15.28
N HIS A 55 1.93 -8.27 -16.10
CA HIS A 55 2.18 -9.71 -16.00
C HIS A 55 2.68 -10.15 -14.62
N ASN A 56 3.34 -9.25 -13.88
CA ASN A 56 3.85 -9.47 -12.52
C ASN A 56 2.76 -9.31 -11.44
N GLY A 57 1.51 -9.00 -11.83
CA GLY A 57 0.41 -8.77 -10.90
C GLY A 57 0.47 -7.45 -10.14
N TYR A 58 1.25 -6.48 -10.64
CA TYR A 58 1.24 -5.10 -10.18
C TYR A 58 0.27 -4.25 -11.00
N CYS A 59 -0.47 -3.36 -10.34
CA CYS A 59 -1.24 -2.36 -11.05
C CYS A 59 -0.51 -1.04 -11.19
N TRP A 60 -0.74 -0.43 -12.33
CA TRP A 60 -0.34 0.92 -12.67
C TRP A 60 -1.49 1.63 -13.38
N TYR A 61 -1.42 2.96 -13.40
CA TYR A 61 -2.30 3.77 -14.24
C TYR A 61 -1.72 3.81 -15.65
N ARG A 62 -2.59 3.64 -16.64
CA ARG A 62 -2.32 3.87 -18.05
C ARG A 62 -2.67 5.30 -18.44
#